data_AF-A0A962AJN7-F1
#
_entry.id   AF-A0A962AJN7-F1
#
_cell.length_a   1.000
_cell.length_b   1.000
_cell.length_c   1.000
_cell.angle_alpha   90.00
_cell.angle_beta   90.00
_cell.angle_gamma   90.00
#
_symmetry.space_group_name_H-M   'P 1'
#
loop_
_entity.id
_entity.type
_entity.pdbx_description
1 polymer ?
#
loop_
_entity_poly.entity_id
_entity_poly.type
_entity_poly.pdbx_seq_one_letter_code
_entity_poly.pdbx_strand_id
1 'polypeptide(L)'
;TIMFCAFEGPPNILRLYGRGEVLHRDSDAFARVLAQQFGDQRPVGTRQIVRLAVDLVKTSCGYGVPAFDYQKERPALDNWAEAKGPHGIADYWREKNVVSMDGLPTGIVE
;
A
#
# COMPACT_ATOMS: atom_id res chain seq x y z
N THR A 1 -5.51 10.47 -0.62
CA THR A 1 -5.18 10.87 -2.01
C THR A 1 -4.12 9.95 -2.56
N ILE A 2 -4.26 9.51 -3.81
CA ILE A 2 -3.21 8.80 -4.56
C ILE A 2 -2.75 9.70 -5.69
N MET A 3 -1.44 9.78 -5.92
CA MET A 3 -0.84 10.57 -6.99
C MET A 3 -0.02 9.66 -7.91
N PHE A 4 -0.30 9.72 -9.20
CA PHE A 4 0.47 9.07 -10.24
C PHE A 4 1.24 10.11 -11.03
N CYS A 5 2.49 9.80 -11.37
CA CYS A 5 3.38 10.65 -12.14
C CYS A 5 3.77 9.92 -13.43
N ALA A 6 3.66 10.59 -14.57
CA ALA A 6 4.17 10.09 -15.84
C ALA A 6 5.70 10.25 -15.85
N PHE A 7 6.39 9.16 -15.55
CA PHE A 7 7.85 9.09 -15.61
C PHE A 7 8.38 8.77 -17.02
N GLU A 8 7.51 8.38 -17.95
CA GLU A 8 7.81 8.16 -19.36
C GLU A 8 6.77 8.89 -20.22
N GLY A 9 7.16 9.30 -21.44
CA GLY A 9 6.27 9.95 -22.39
C GLY A 9 5.94 11.41 -22.03
N PRO A 10 4.80 11.96 -22.52
CA PRO A 10 4.38 13.31 -22.19
C PRO A 10 4.14 13.49 -20.69
N PRO A 11 4.62 14.59 -20.08
CA PRO A 11 4.51 14.79 -18.64
C PRO A 11 3.05 14.99 -18.21
N ASN A 12 2.68 14.36 -17.09
CA ASN A 12 1.37 14.47 -16.47
C ASN A 12 1.43 14.01 -15.01
N ILE A 13 0.61 14.62 -14.16
CA ILE A 13 0.33 14.14 -12.82
C ILE A 13 -1.18 13.91 -12.70
N LEU A 14 -1.58 12.70 -12.34
CA LEU A 14 -2.96 12.34 -12.02
C LEU A 14 -3.12 12.23 -10.51
N ARG A 15 -4.12 12.91 -9.95
CA ARG A 15 -4.46 12.86 -8.52
C ARG A 15 -5.87 12.32 -8.34
N LEU A 16 -5.99 11.28 -7.52
CA LEU A 16 -7.24 10.69 -7.09
C LEU A 16 -7.49 11.10 -5.64
N TYR A 17 -8.54 11.87 -5.41
CA TYR A 17 -8.99 12.31 -4.10
C TYR A 17 -10.23 11.55 -3.69
N GLY A 18 -10.36 11.34 -2.39
CA GLY A 18 -11.58 10.80 -1.80
C GLY A 18 -11.30 10.21 -0.43
N ARG A 19 -12.23 9.38 0.04
CA ARG A 19 -12.18 8.80 1.39
C ARG A 19 -11.36 7.51 1.41
N GLY A 20 -10.27 7.56 2.17
CA GLY A 20 -9.44 6.38 2.46
C GLY A 20 -9.99 5.58 3.63
N GLU A 21 -9.88 4.27 3.56
CA GLU A 21 -10.09 3.35 4.67
C GLU A 21 -8.99 2.30 4.70
N VAL A 22 -8.72 1.80 5.90
CA VAL A 22 -7.77 0.72 6.13
C VAL A 22 -8.56 -0.54 6.44
N LEU A 23 -8.39 -1.56 5.60
CA LEU A 23 -8.91 -2.90 5.83
C LEU A 23 -7.82 -3.71 6.52
N HIS A 24 -8.00 -3.95 7.82
CA HIS A 24 -7.05 -4.72 8.61
C HIS A 24 -7.03 -6.18 8.16
N ARG A 25 -5.83 -6.75 8.21
CA ARG A 25 -5.48 -8.09 7.76
C ARG A 25 -6.45 -9.20 8.15
N ASP A 26 -7.00 -9.16 9.36
CA ASP A 26 -7.84 -10.23 9.90
C ASP A 26 -9.34 -9.88 9.88
N SER A 27 -9.71 -8.80 9.18
CA SER A 27 -11.11 -8.44 8.95
C SER A 27 -11.74 -9.20 7.78
N ASP A 28 -13.04 -9.47 7.86
CA ASP A 28 -13.80 -10.07 6.75
C ASP A 28 -13.72 -9.22 5.46
N ALA A 29 -13.66 -7.89 5.62
CA ALA A 29 -13.55 -6.97 4.49
C ALA A 29 -12.23 -7.15 3.74
N PHE A 30 -11.13 -7.34 4.47
CA PHE A 30 -9.84 -7.68 3.87
C PHE A 30 -9.93 -9.01 3.11
N ALA A 31 -10.45 -10.07 3.75
CA ALA A 31 -10.55 -11.39 3.12
C ALA A 31 -11.38 -11.34 1.83
N ARG A 32 -12.52 -10.63 1.83
CA ARG A 32 -13.34 -10.44 0.63
C ARG A 32 -12.60 -9.73 -0.49
N VAL A 33 -11.92 -8.62 -0.19
CA VAL A 33 -11.18 -7.86 -1.22
C VAL A 33 -9.98 -8.65 -1.75
N LEU A 34 -9.27 -9.38 -0.87
CA LEU A 34 -8.16 -10.24 -1.25
C LEU A 34 -8.60 -11.30 -2.27
N ALA A 35 -9.68 -12.01 -1.99
CA ALA A 35 -10.21 -13.03 -2.90
C ALA A 35 -10.66 -12.42 -4.24
N GLN A 36 -11.36 -11.29 -4.21
CA GLN A 36 -11.96 -10.68 -5.41
C GLN A 36 -10.94 -9.98 -6.32
N GLN A 37 -9.91 -9.35 -5.75
CA GLN A 37 -9.02 -8.44 -6.49
C GLN A 37 -7.60 -8.99 -6.63
N PHE A 38 -7.20 -9.96 -5.80
CA PHE A 38 -5.83 -10.43 -5.70
C PHE A 38 -5.68 -11.96 -5.76
N GLY A 39 -6.73 -12.69 -6.18
CA GLY A 39 -6.66 -14.14 -6.36
C GLY A 39 -6.33 -14.92 -5.08
N ASP A 40 -6.74 -14.36 -3.93
CA ASP A 40 -6.47 -14.90 -2.59
C ASP A 40 -4.97 -15.04 -2.24
N GLN A 41 -4.09 -14.39 -3.00
CA GLN A 41 -2.65 -14.38 -2.74
C GLN A 41 -2.29 -13.37 -1.66
N ARG A 42 -1.82 -13.85 -0.51
CA ARG A 42 -1.43 -13.03 0.64
C ARG A 42 0.06 -13.18 0.95
N PRO A 43 0.92 -12.24 0.51
CA PRO A 43 2.32 -12.20 0.93
C PRO A 43 2.47 -12.19 2.46
N VAL A 44 3.53 -12.83 2.96
CA VAL A 44 3.78 -12.98 4.40
C VAL A 44 3.80 -11.63 5.11
N GLY A 45 4.40 -10.61 4.48
CA GLY A 45 4.55 -9.25 5.01
C GLY A 45 3.30 -8.36 4.94
N THR A 46 2.20 -8.80 4.31
CA THR A 46 1.01 -7.94 4.10
C THR A 46 0.40 -7.51 5.42
N ARG A 47 0.26 -6.20 5.67
CA ARG A 47 -0.28 -5.65 6.93
C ARG A 47 -1.76 -5.28 6.87
N GLN A 48 -2.18 -4.75 5.73
CA GLN A 48 -3.50 -4.17 5.52
C GLN A 48 -3.71 -3.90 4.03
N ILE A 49 -4.96 -3.74 3.62
CA ILE A 49 -5.32 -3.17 2.32
C ILE A 49 -5.79 -1.73 2.57
N VAL A 50 -5.21 -0.77 1.86
CA VAL A 50 -5.69 0.62 1.88
C VAL A 50 -6.62 0.80 0.69
N ARG A 51 -7.91 1.03 0.96
CA ARG A 51 -8.92 1.26 -0.09
C ARG A 51 -9.26 2.75 -0.14
N LEU A 52 -9.36 3.29 -1.34
CA LEU A 52 -9.77 4.69 -1.57
C LEU A 52 -11.08 4.69 -2.37
N ALA A 53 -12.16 5.17 -1.76
CA ALA A 53 -13.35 5.55 -2.50
C ALA A 53 -13.09 6.91 -3.15
N VAL A 54 -13.04 6.96 -4.49
CA VAL A 54 -12.64 8.16 -5.24
C VAL A 54 -13.84 9.07 -5.48
N ASP A 55 -13.73 10.32 -5.05
CA ASP A 55 -14.78 11.34 -5.16
C ASP A 55 -14.41 12.42 -6.19
N LEU A 56 -13.11 12.64 -6.43
CA LEU A 56 -12.61 13.68 -7.32
C LEU A 56 -11.31 13.28 -8.00
N VAL A 57 -11.21 13.60 -9.29
CA VAL A 57 -10.03 13.36 -10.13
C VAL A 57 -9.50 14.71 -10.64
N LYS A 58 -8.18 14.91 -10.56
CA LYS A 58 -7.51 16.09 -11.15
C LYS A 58 -6.24 15.70 -11.89
N THR A 59 -5.91 16.50 -12.91
CA THR A 59 -4.65 16.41 -13.65
C THR A 59 -3.84 17.71 -13.55
N SER A 60 -2.53 17.64 -13.74
CA SER A 60 -1.65 18.80 -13.92
C SER A 60 -0.49 18.48 -14.88
N CYS A 61 0.12 19.50 -15.50
CA CYS A 61 1.08 19.33 -16.60
C CYS A 61 2.34 18.53 -16.27
N GLY A 62 2.72 18.39 -15.00
CA GLY A 62 3.82 17.51 -14.59
C GLY A 62 5.23 17.93 -15.06
N TYR A 63 5.47 19.16 -15.52
CA TYR A 63 6.78 19.57 -16.08
C TYR A 63 7.99 19.43 -15.14
N GLY A 64 7.78 19.31 -13.83
CA GLY A 64 8.84 19.05 -12.85
C GLY A 64 9.07 17.57 -12.53
N VAL A 65 8.31 16.65 -13.14
CA VAL A 65 8.48 15.21 -12.93
C VAL A 65 9.67 14.73 -13.78
N PRO A 66 10.66 14.03 -13.19
CA PRO A 66 11.80 13.53 -13.95
C PRO A 66 11.40 12.37 -14.86
N ALA A 67 12.14 12.16 -15.95
CA ALA A 67 12.04 10.91 -16.70
C ALA A 67 12.64 9.76 -15.86
N PHE A 68 11.96 8.61 -15.84
CA PHE A 68 12.42 7.39 -15.17
C PHE A 68 11.95 6.15 -15.93
N ASP A 69 12.83 5.17 -16.07
CA ASP A 69 12.56 3.90 -16.76
C ASP A 69 12.30 2.76 -15.76
N TYR A 70 11.23 2.00 -15.98
CA TYR A 70 10.92 0.85 -15.14
C TYR A 70 11.77 -0.34 -15.55
N GLN A 71 12.55 -0.86 -14.61
CA GLN A 71 13.46 -1.99 -14.85
C GLN A 71 12.88 -3.31 -14.33
N LYS A 72 12.46 -3.36 -13.06
CA LYS A 72 11.83 -4.51 -12.39
C LYS A 72 11.39 -4.17 -10.97
N GLU A 73 10.57 -5.02 -10.38
CA GLU A 73 10.28 -5.00 -8.95
C GLU A 73 11.52 -5.37 -8.12
N ARG A 74 11.57 -4.87 -6.88
CA ARG A 74 12.64 -5.20 -5.94
C ARG A 74 12.18 -6.36 -5.04
N PRO A 75 12.84 -7.54 -5.08
CA PRO A 75 12.41 -8.69 -4.27
C PRO A 75 12.80 -8.56 -2.79
N ALA A 76 13.51 -7.51 -2.42
CA ALA A 76 14.13 -7.39 -1.10
C ALA A 76 13.11 -7.42 0.05
N LEU A 77 11.95 -6.77 -0.12
CA LEU A 77 10.93 -6.74 0.93
C LEU A 77 10.30 -8.13 1.12
N ASP A 78 9.97 -8.80 0.02
CA ASP A 78 9.36 -10.13 0.06
C ASP A 78 10.35 -11.15 0.63
N ASN A 79 11.59 -11.16 0.13
CA ASN A 79 12.66 -12.00 0.67
C ASN A 79 12.89 -11.77 2.17
N TRP A 80 12.85 -10.51 2.63
CA TRP A 80 12.98 -10.19 4.05
C TRP A 80 11.81 -10.71 4.87
N ALA A 81 10.58 -10.56 4.35
CA ALA A 81 9.38 -11.04 5.02
C ALA A 81 9.33 -12.57 5.08
N GLU A 82 9.71 -13.25 3.99
CA GLU A 82 9.84 -14.70 3.93
C GLU A 82 10.91 -15.21 4.90
N ALA A 83 12.08 -14.57 4.96
CA ALA A 83 13.15 -14.94 5.88
C ALA A 83 12.76 -14.76 7.37
N LYS A 84 11.94 -13.75 7.69
CA LYS A 84 11.38 -13.56 9.05
C LYS A 84 10.29 -14.57 9.39
N GLY A 85 9.55 -15.04 8.38
CA GLY A 85 8.38 -15.88 8.55
C GLY A 85 7.20 -15.19 9.24
N PRO A 86 6.02 -15.83 9.30
CA PRO A 86 4.81 -15.22 9.85
C PRO A 86 4.95 -14.75 11.31
N HIS A 87 5.60 -15.55 12.17
CA HIS A 87 5.79 -15.18 13.57
C HIS A 87 6.74 -13.99 13.75
N GLY A 88 7.90 -14.00 13.08
CA GLY A 88 8.85 -12.90 13.16
C GLY A 88 8.30 -11.59 12.59
N ILE A 89 7.39 -11.67 11.61
CA ILE A 89 6.66 -10.51 11.10
C ILE A 89 5.61 -9.99 12.09
N ALA A 90 4.87 -10.88 12.75
CA ALA A 90 3.94 -10.48 13.80
C ALA A 90 4.64 -9.77 14.97
N ASP A 91 5.80 -10.27 15.40
CA ASP A 91 6.62 -9.61 16.42
C ASP A 91 7.09 -8.23 15.95
N TYR A 92 7.56 -8.12 14.71
CA TYR A 92 7.95 -6.84 14.13
C TYR A 92 6.79 -5.82 14.12
N TRP A 93 5.55 -6.24 13.86
CA TRP A 93 4.41 -5.33 13.91
C TRP A 93 4.15 -4.80 15.31
N ARG A 94 4.20 -5.65 16.33
CA ARG A 94 4.06 -5.24 17.73
C ARG A 94 5.11 -4.19 18.11
N GLU A 95 6.34 -4.39 17.64
CA GLU A 95 7.45 -3.49 17.97
C GLU A 95 7.43 -2.16 17.19
N LYS A 96 7.03 -2.20 15.90
CA LYS A 96 7.29 -1.09 14.97
C LYS A 96 6.06 -0.46 14.37
N ASN A 97 4.88 -1.08 14.47
CA ASN A 97 3.73 -0.68 13.65
C ASN A 97 2.45 -0.48 14.43
N VAL A 98 2.48 -0.51 15.76
CA VAL A 98 1.30 -0.28 16.62
C VAL A 98 0.90 1.19 16.76
N VAL A 99 1.79 2.13 16.45
CA VAL A 99 1.53 3.57 16.47
C VAL A 99 1.90 4.19 15.13
N SER A 100 1.04 5.08 14.62
CA SER A 100 1.25 5.81 13.38
C SER A 100 2.24 6.96 13.54
N MET A 101 2.65 7.56 12.43
CA MET A 101 3.50 8.75 12.44
C MET A 101 2.87 9.94 13.20
N ASP A 102 1.54 10.00 13.25
CA ASP A 102 0.78 11.04 13.96
C ASP A 102 0.48 10.65 15.42
N GLY A 103 1.07 9.57 15.94
CA GLY A 103 0.90 9.12 17.33
C GLY A 103 -0.41 8.36 17.60
N LEU A 104 -1.16 7.99 16.56
CA LEU A 104 -2.44 7.29 16.71
C LEU A 104 -2.26 5.77 16.72
N PRO A 105 -3.07 5.01 17.49
CA PRO A 105 -3.05 3.56 17.45
C PRO A 105 -3.42 3.07 16.04
N THR A 106 -2.72 2.04 15.57
CA THR A 106 -2.95 1.50 14.22
C THR A 106 -3.89 0.30 14.17
N GLY A 107 -4.23 -0.32 15.30
CA GLY A 107 -5.11 -1.50 15.34
C GLY A 107 -4.56 -2.76 14.66
N ILE A 108 -3.26 -2.79 14.31
CA ILE A 108 -2.67 -3.89 13.52
C ILE A 108 -2.54 -5.23 14.29
N VAL A 109 -2.69 -5.21 15.61
CA VAL A 109 -2.53 -6.38 16.50
C VAL A 109 -3.74 -6.58 17.43
N GLU A 110 -4.86 -5.93 17.12
CA GLU A 110 -6.13 -6.06 17.85
C GLU A 110 -6.99 -7.22 17.30
#